data_AF-A0A933WDU4-F1
#
_entry.id   AF-A0A933WDU4-F1
#
_cell.length_a   1.000
_cell.length_b   1.000
_cell.length_c   1.000
_cell.angle_alpha   90.00
_cell.angle_beta   90.00
_cell.angle_gamma   90.00
#
_symmetry.space_group_name_H-M   'P 1'
#
loop_
_entity.id
_entity.type
_entity.pdbx_description
1 polymer ?
#
loop_
_entity_poly.entity_id
_entity_poly.type
_entity_poly.pdbx_seq_one_letter_code
_entity_poly.pdbx_strand_id
1 'polypeptide(L)' 'MISDASAQRKSKTRRKAAKCDMCRDYPFMGCVYNCPSDAARRVDLTEFFADLAAVG' A
#
# COMPACT_ATOMS: atom_id res chain seq x y z
N MET A 1 -30.10 -44.21 16.91
CA MET A 1 -30.79 -43.39 15.89
C MET A 1 -30.14 -42.03 15.87
N ILE A 2 -29.80 -41.58 14.66
CA ILE A 2 -29.05 -40.38 14.27
C ILE A 2 -29.89 -39.12 14.50
N SER A 3 -29.25 -38.00 14.88
CA SER A 3 -29.60 -36.56 14.74
C SER A 3 -29.10 -35.84 16.01
N ASP A 4 -28.22 -34.83 15.98
CA ASP A 4 -28.39 -33.58 15.25
C ASP A 4 -27.11 -33.08 14.58
N ALA A 5 -27.16 -33.08 13.24
CA ALA A 5 -26.26 -32.35 12.38
C ALA A 5 -26.71 -30.90 12.28
N SER A 6 -26.22 -30.05 13.17
CA SER A 6 -26.25 -28.60 12.93
C SER A 6 -25.00 -27.94 13.49
N ALA A 7 -23.86 -28.38 12.96
CA ALA A 7 -22.65 -27.59 12.96
C ALA A 7 -22.96 -26.28 12.20
N GLN A 8 -23.29 -25.24 12.95
CA GLN A 8 -23.35 -23.87 12.45
C GLN A 8 -21.94 -23.50 11.97
N ARG A 9 -21.62 -23.83 10.73
CA ARG A 9 -20.42 -23.36 10.05
C ARG A 9 -20.61 -21.87 9.80
N LYS A 10 -20.31 -21.07 10.83
CA LYS A 10 -20.18 -19.61 10.71
C LYS A 10 -19.27 -19.37 9.50
N SER A 11 -19.84 -18.80 8.44
CA SER A 11 -19.09 -18.33 7.28
C SER A 11 -17.98 -17.45 7.81
N LYS A 12 -16.73 -17.93 7.76
CA LYS A 12 -15.57 -17.10 8.09
C LYS A 12 -15.49 -16.08 6.97
N THR A 13 -15.88 -14.83 7.23
CA THR A 13 -15.59 -13.72 6.33
C THR A 13 -14.08 -13.69 6.11
N ARG A 14 -13.62 -14.20 4.96
CA ARG A 14 -12.20 -14.13 4.59
C ARG A 14 -11.90 -12.67 4.28
N ARG A 15 -11.13 -12.01 5.15
CA ARG A 15 -10.62 -10.67 4.86
C ARG A 15 -9.69 -10.79 3.66
N LYS A 16 -9.90 -9.93 2.64
CA LYS A 16 -8.96 -9.82 1.52
C LYS A 16 -7.70 -9.12 2.01
N ALA A 17 -6.54 -9.57 1.55
CA ALA A 17 -5.30 -8.84 1.78
C ALA A 17 -5.36 -7.52 1.02
N ALA A 18 -5.08 -6.42 1.70
CA ALA A 18 -4.95 -5.09 1.12
C ALA A 18 -3.53 -4.59 1.39
N LYS A 19 -2.91 -3.97 0.38
CA LYS A 19 -1.60 -3.32 0.49
C LYS A 19 -1.63 -2.01 -0.28
N CYS A 20 -0.72 -1.10 0.04
CA CYS A 20 -0.46 0.08 -0.79
C CYS A 20 -0.16 -0.36 -2.23
N ASP A 21 -0.88 0.22 -3.18
CA ASP A 21 -0.77 -0.05 -4.61
C ASP A 21 -0.10 1.10 -5.37
N MET A 22 0.51 2.04 -4.63
CA MET A 22 1.13 3.25 -5.15
C MET A 22 0.13 4.20 -5.83
N CYS A 23 -1.12 4.26 -5.35
CA CYS A 23 -2.17 5.15 -5.87
C CYS A 23 -2.44 4.90 -7.36
N ARG A 24 -2.55 3.63 -7.77
CA ARG A 24 -2.64 3.21 -9.18
C ARG A 24 -3.69 3.97 -10.00
N ASP A 25 -4.84 4.26 -9.39
CA ASP A 25 -5.99 4.86 -10.07
C ASP A 25 -6.03 6.40 -9.97
N TYR A 26 -4.97 7.02 -9.46
CA TYR A 26 -4.86 8.48 -9.29
C TYR A 26 -3.69 9.04 -10.11
N PRO A 27 -3.80 10.30 -10.59
CA PRO A 27 -2.72 10.93 -11.34
C PRO A 27 -1.51 11.31 -10.47
N PHE A 28 -1.64 11.25 -9.13
CA PHE A 28 -0.59 11.56 -8.18
C PHE A 28 -0.60 10.57 -7.01
N MET A 29 0.54 10.47 -6.33
CA MET A 29 0.67 9.70 -5.09
C MET A 29 0.16 10.51 -3.90
N GLY A 30 -0.98 10.12 -3.33
CA GLY A 30 -1.65 10.90 -2.28
C GLY A 30 -0.78 11.18 -1.04
N CYS A 31 0.00 10.20 -0.58
CA CYS A 31 0.89 10.39 0.57
C CYS A 31 2.09 11.32 0.28
N VAL A 32 2.57 11.34 -0.96
CA VAL A 32 3.66 12.24 -1.40
C VAL A 32 3.11 13.65 -1.59
N TYR A 33 2.05 13.80 -2.37
CA TYR A 33 1.45 15.09 -2.71
C TYR A 33 0.95 15.87 -1.49
N ASN A 34 0.38 15.17 -0.50
CA ASN A 34 -0.14 15.81 0.70
C ASN A 34 0.86 15.89 1.87
N CYS A 35 2.12 15.47 1.70
CA CYS A 35 3.07 15.46 2.81
C CYS A 35 3.45 16.90 3.22
N PRO A 36 3.06 17.38 4.41
CA PRO A 36 3.28 18.78 4.80
C PRO A 36 4.75 19.08 5.10
N SER A 37 5.52 18.07 5.45
CA SER A 37 6.94 18.16 5.82
C SER A 37 7.88 17.72 4.70
N ASP A 38 7.35 17.32 3.55
CA ASP A 38 8.13 16.80 2.43
C ASP A 38 9.02 15.57 2.80
N ALA A 39 8.59 14.81 3.82
CA ALA A 39 9.30 13.61 4.27
C ALA A 39 9.11 12.42 3.33
N ALA A 40 7.95 12.33 2.67
CA ALA A 40 7.63 11.30 1.70
C ALA A 40 7.82 11.86 0.29
N ARG A 41 8.88 11.43 -0.39
CA ARG A 41 9.18 11.83 -1.77
C ARG A 41 9.35 10.62 -2.67
N ARG A 42 8.87 10.75 -3.91
CA ARG A 42 9.20 9.83 -5.00
C ARG A 42 10.22 10.51 -5.89
N VAL A 43 11.36 9.86 -6.08
CA VAL A 43 12.47 10.39 -6.87
C VAL A 43 12.83 9.40 -7.97
N ASP A 44 13.37 9.91 -9.07
CA ASP A 44 14.16 9.07 -9.96
C ASP A 44 15.51 8.79 -9.30
N LEU A 45 15.90 7.52 -9.25
CA LEU A 45 17.12 7.14 -8.53
C LEU A 45 18.37 7.66 -9.25
N THR A 46 18.38 7.63 -10.58
CA THR A 46 19.55 8.04 -11.37
C THR A 46 19.78 9.54 -11.21
N GLU A 47 18.74 10.34 -11.33
CA GLU A 47 18.81 11.79 -11.11
C GLU A 47 19.19 12.11 -9.66
N PHE A 48 18.53 11.47 -8.69
CA PHE A 48 18.78 11.74 -7.26
C PHE A 48 20.24 11.50 -6.86
N PHE A 49 20.84 10.40 -7.35
CA PHE A 49 22.24 10.11 -7.03
C PHE A 49 23.24 10.89 -7.91
N ALA A 50 22.87 11.27 -9.13
CA ALA A 50 23.70 12.14 -9.96
C ALA A 50 23.87 13.52 -9.30
N ASP A 51 22.77 14.08 -8.77
CA ASP A 51 22.81 15.33 -8.02
C ASP A 51 23.69 15.19 -6.77
N LEU A 52 23.53 14.12 -6.00
CA LEU A 52 24.37 13.86 -4.81
C LEU A 52 25.86 13.72 -5.15
N ALA A 53 26.20 13.09 -6.27
CA ALA A 53 27.58 12.95 -6.73
C ALA A 53 28.17 14.27 -7.24
N ALA A 54 27.33 15.19 -7.73
CA ALA A 54 27.77 16.52 -8.17
C ALA A 54 28.06 17.50 -7.03
N VAL A 55 27.61 17.19 -5.80
CA VAL A 55 27.88 17.98 -4.58
C VAL A 55 29.08 17.47 -3.76
N GLY A 56 29.80 16.46 -4.25
CA GLY A 56 31.03 15.91 -3.65
C GLY A 56 32.28 16.33 -4.39
#